data_AF-A0A6J5GFP2-F1
#
_entry.id   AF-A0A6J5GFP2-F1
#
_cell.length_a   1.000
_cell.length_b   1.000
_cell.length_c   1.000
_cell.angle_alpha   90.00
_cell.angle_beta   90.00
_cell.angle_gamma   90.00
#
_symmetry.space_group_name_H-M   'P 1'
#
loop_
_entity.id
_entity.type
_entity.pdbx_description
1 polymer ?
#
loop_
_entity_poly.entity_id
_entity_poly.type
_entity_poly.pdbx_seq_one_letter_code
_entity_poly.pdbx_strand_id
1 'polypeptide(L)'
;MADKNLYQTLLRSKVRGAILAAEGANAFSHQVVKGTVLEILISELFRPLLPADIGIGTGQIIESYSGKLSGQIDIVLYDKAILPPILIDEKLGLFPIESVLYAIEVKTTLTAAELQSAHDSAKDLQTKFGYLPGQRVNGKLVPQHSIEKARNVIFALKSDLSGTKLNEAERYKKIYGDEPAHIASICVAGREYWFQSNSAWVGGTDTDQFDGILSFIGGVTNTYRGVSASRGYPLLGHYVVAENMHQFPFLQVSKDLMLVVQCPDCKCEILVAPELPPGKVTFTGTISTPCKCGAMVKAPQAQYEFQDSKLVSVLPHPDSQSQ
;
A
#
# COMPACT_ATOMS: atom_id res chain seq x y z
N MET A 1 -9.12 -18.48 -30.49
CA MET A 1 -9.54 -19.68 -29.75
C MET A 1 -10.91 -19.44 -29.16
N ALA A 2 -11.85 -20.38 -29.33
CA ALA A 2 -13.17 -20.28 -28.71
C ALA A 2 -13.07 -20.03 -27.19
N ASP A 3 -13.94 -19.17 -26.66
CA ASP A 3 -14.01 -18.91 -25.24
C ASP A 3 -14.27 -20.20 -24.45
N LYS A 4 -13.57 -20.38 -23.33
CA LYS A 4 -13.63 -21.57 -22.50
C LYS A 4 -14.93 -21.65 -21.68
N ASN A 5 -15.52 -20.50 -21.34
CA ASN A 5 -16.72 -20.40 -20.51
C ASN A 5 -17.41 -19.03 -20.68
N LEU A 6 -18.62 -18.92 -20.12
CA LEU A 6 -19.43 -17.70 -20.17
C LEU A 6 -18.73 -16.48 -19.54
N TYR A 7 -17.93 -16.68 -18.50
CA TYR A 7 -17.19 -15.59 -17.84
C TYR A 7 -16.21 -14.94 -18.82
N GLN A 8 -15.44 -15.77 -19.55
CA GLN A 8 -14.54 -15.30 -20.59
C GLN A 8 -15.31 -14.62 -21.74
N THR A 9 -16.43 -15.18 -22.18
CA THR A 9 -17.26 -14.59 -23.25
C THR A 9 -17.81 -13.21 -22.90
N LEU A 10 -18.36 -13.04 -21.70
CA LEU A 10 -18.89 -11.75 -21.25
C LEU A 10 -17.78 -10.71 -21.09
N LEU A 11 -16.64 -11.10 -20.49
CA LEU A 11 -15.51 -10.20 -20.32
C LEU A 11 -14.90 -9.80 -21.67
N ARG A 12 -14.69 -10.75 -22.59
CA ARG A 12 -14.21 -10.46 -23.95
C ARG A 12 -15.16 -9.52 -24.68
N SER A 13 -16.48 -9.71 -24.52
CA SER A 13 -17.47 -8.82 -25.13
C SER A 13 -17.36 -7.39 -24.60
N LYS A 14 -17.13 -7.21 -23.30
CA LYS A 14 -16.86 -5.88 -22.69
C LYS A 14 -15.57 -5.28 -23.22
N VAL A 15 -14.49 -6.06 -23.28
CA VAL A 15 -13.20 -5.63 -23.84
C VAL A 15 -13.37 -5.16 -25.28
N ARG A 16 -14.05 -5.94 -26.13
CA ARG A 16 -14.33 -5.56 -27.52
C ARG A 16 -15.11 -4.25 -27.59
N GLY A 17 -16.13 -4.09 -26.77
CA GLY A 17 -16.91 -2.85 -26.71
C GLY A 17 -16.05 -1.64 -26.32
N ALA A 18 -15.21 -1.79 -25.30
CA ALA A 18 -14.28 -0.75 -24.86
C ALA A 18 -13.27 -0.37 -25.95
N ILE A 19 -12.66 -1.34 -26.62
CA ILE A 19 -11.70 -1.07 -27.70
C ILE A 19 -12.38 -0.39 -28.90
N LEU A 20 -13.56 -0.86 -29.33
CA LEU A 20 -14.30 -0.20 -30.41
C LEU A 20 -14.70 1.24 -30.06
N ALA A 21 -15.11 1.50 -28.81
CA ALA A 21 -15.43 2.84 -28.33
C ALA A 21 -14.18 3.75 -28.32
N ALA A 22 -13.04 3.23 -27.85
CA ALA A 22 -11.77 3.96 -27.86
C ALA A 22 -11.30 4.26 -29.29
N GLU A 23 -11.49 3.33 -30.22
CA GLU A 23 -11.19 3.53 -31.63
C GLU A 23 -12.09 4.60 -32.26
N GLY A 24 -13.39 4.60 -31.94
CA GLY A 24 -14.33 5.63 -32.37
C GLY A 24 -13.99 7.03 -31.83
N ALA A 25 -13.47 7.10 -30.60
CA ALA A 25 -12.99 8.35 -30.01
C ALA A 25 -11.78 8.95 -30.76
N ASN A 26 -11.12 8.23 -31.66
CA ASN A 26 -10.09 8.82 -32.52
C ASN A 26 -10.63 9.93 -33.44
N ALA A 27 -11.95 10.03 -33.61
CA ALA A 27 -12.60 11.12 -34.32
C ALA A 27 -12.48 12.49 -33.59
N PHE A 28 -12.17 12.51 -32.30
CA PHE A 28 -11.88 13.77 -31.60
C PHE A 28 -10.62 14.44 -32.18
N SER A 29 -10.59 15.77 -32.23
CA SER A 29 -9.44 16.54 -32.71
C SER A 29 -8.29 16.58 -31.69
N HIS A 30 -8.61 16.60 -30.39
CA HIS A 30 -7.64 16.80 -29.32
C HIS A 30 -7.12 15.46 -28.74
N GLN A 31 -5.79 15.32 -28.65
CA GLN A 31 -5.14 14.10 -28.13
C GLN A 31 -5.47 13.81 -26.66
N VAL A 32 -5.57 14.86 -25.83
CA VAL A 32 -5.91 14.73 -24.41
C VAL A 32 -7.26 14.03 -24.24
N VAL A 33 -8.27 14.44 -25.01
CA VAL A 33 -9.61 13.83 -24.96
C VAL A 33 -9.57 12.35 -25.33
N LYS A 34 -8.75 11.97 -26.31
CA LYS A 34 -8.58 10.55 -26.70
C LYS A 34 -7.97 9.73 -25.58
N GLY A 35 -6.93 10.27 -24.92
CA GLY A 35 -6.29 9.67 -23.75
C GLY A 35 -7.31 9.44 -22.64
N THR A 36 -8.02 10.50 -22.22
CA THR A 36 -9.01 10.42 -21.15
C THR A 36 -10.12 9.41 -21.43
N VAL A 37 -10.62 9.34 -22.68
CA VAL A 37 -11.62 8.33 -23.05
C VAL A 37 -11.06 6.91 -22.92
N LEU A 38 -9.82 6.68 -23.38
CA LEU A 38 -9.17 5.39 -23.26
C LEU A 38 -8.96 5.00 -21.78
N GLU A 39 -8.48 5.92 -20.96
CA GLU A 39 -8.29 5.74 -19.51
C GLU A 39 -9.60 5.30 -18.83
N ILE A 40 -10.70 6.01 -19.10
CA ILE A 40 -12.03 5.67 -18.56
C ILE A 40 -12.41 4.25 -18.97
N LEU A 41 -12.37 3.94 -20.27
CA LEU A 41 -12.80 2.65 -20.80
C LEU A 41 -11.97 1.49 -20.26
N ILE A 42 -10.66 1.66 -20.10
CA ILE A 42 -9.79 0.63 -19.53
C ILE A 42 -10.04 0.48 -18.03
N SER A 43 -10.23 1.57 -17.29
CA SER A 43 -10.53 1.53 -15.85
C SER A 43 -11.81 0.72 -15.55
N GLU A 44 -12.82 0.84 -16.40
CA GLU A 44 -14.12 0.17 -16.25
C GLU A 44 -14.05 -1.35 -16.47
N LEU A 45 -13.03 -1.85 -17.19
CA LEU A 45 -12.84 -3.29 -17.38
C LEU A 45 -12.44 -4.00 -16.07
N PHE A 46 -11.80 -3.29 -15.14
CA PHE A 46 -11.37 -3.86 -13.86
C PHE A 46 -12.50 -3.91 -12.81
N ARG A 47 -13.38 -2.91 -12.77
CA ARG A 47 -14.37 -2.73 -11.69
C ARG A 47 -15.23 -3.98 -11.40
N PRO A 48 -15.75 -4.73 -12.38
CA PRO A 48 -16.57 -5.92 -12.13
C PRO A 48 -15.78 -7.09 -11.51
N LEU A 49 -14.45 -7.04 -11.56
CA LEU A 49 -13.55 -8.14 -11.20
C LEU A 49 -12.85 -7.90 -9.85
N LEU A 50 -13.05 -6.73 -9.26
CA LEU A 50 -12.41 -6.30 -8.03
C LEU A 50 -13.44 -6.14 -6.90
N PRO A 51 -13.09 -6.52 -5.66
CA PRO A 51 -13.95 -6.29 -4.50
C PRO A 51 -14.05 -4.79 -4.15
N ALA A 52 -15.03 -4.41 -3.35
CA ALA A 52 -15.42 -3.00 -3.15
C ALA A 52 -14.37 -2.15 -2.40
N ASP A 53 -13.55 -2.81 -1.59
CA ASP A 53 -12.38 -2.28 -0.90
C ASP A 53 -11.26 -1.87 -1.87
N ILE A 54 -11.14 -2.54 -3.02
CA ILE A 54 -10.23 -2.11 -4.08
C ILE A 54 -10.88 -0.98 -4.89
N GLY A 55 -10.32 0.21 -4.74
CA GLY A 55 -10.67 1.40 -5.51
C GLY A 55 -9.95 1.48 -6.84
N ILE A 56 -10.52 2.28 -7.74
CA ILE A 56 -9.97 2.62 -9.04
C ILE A 56 -10.09 4.14 -9.17
N GLY A 57 -8.96 4.82 -9.30
CA GLY A 57 -8.91 6.28 -9.37
C GLY A 57 -7.87 6.76 -10.37
N THR A 58 -7.70 8.07 -10.44
CA THR A 58 -6.65 8.78 -11.21
C THR A 58 -6.10 9.91 -10.35
N GLY A 59 -4.84 10.32 -10.56
CA GLY A 59 -4.27 11.44 -9.81
C GLY A 59 -2.84 11.17 -9.33
N GLN A 60 -2.47 11.73 -8.19
CA GLN A 60 -1.08 11.68 -7.71
C GLN A 60 -0.92 10.76 -6.51
N ILE A 61 0.26 10.19 -6.38
CA ILE A 61 0.66 9.37 -5.24
C ILE A 61 1.54 10.22 -4.32
N ILE A 62 1.35 10.10 -3.01
CA ILE A 62 2.11 10.79 -1.97
C ILE A 62 2.73 9.80 -0.98
N GLU A 63 3.92 10.11 -0.49
CA GLU A 63 4.54 9.42 0.65
C GLU A 63 4.63 10.34 1.88
N SER A 64 4.66 9.77 3.08
CA SER A 64 4.53 10.54 4.33
C SER A 64 5.82 11.16 4.86
N TYR A 65 7.01 10.68 4.46
CA TYR A 65 8.28 11.10 5.07
C TYR A 65 8.72 12.48 4.62
N SER A 66 8.61 12.79 3.33
CA SER A 66 8.97 14.11 2.77
C SER A 66 7.80 14.83 2.10
N GLY A 67 6.64 14.17 1.99
CA GLY A 67 5.49 14.70 1.24
C GLY A 67 5.71 14.66 -0.27
N LYS A 68 6.63 13.83 -0.77
CA LYS A 68 6.95 13.76 -2.21
C LYS A 68 5.72 13.28 -2.99
N LEU A 69 5.45 13.97 -4.09
CA LEU A 69 4.37 13.67 -5.03
C LEU A 69 4.91 12.98 -6.29
N SER A 70 4.13 12.07 -6.85
CA SER A 70 4.37 11.52 -8.20
C SER A 70 3.86 12.49 -9.27
N GLY A 71 4.17 12.20 -10.54
CA GLY A 71 3.35 12.70 -11.65
C GLY A 71 1.91 12.18 -11.56
N GLN A 72 1.03 12.67 -12.43
CA GLN A 72 -0.32 12.11 -12.56
C GLN A 72 -0.22 10.67 -13.08
N ILE A 73 -0.92 9.76 -12.41
CA ILE A 73 -1.07 8.36 -12.78
C ILE A 73 -2.46 8.20 -13.39
N ASP A 74 -2.50 7.67 -14.61
CA ASP A 74 -3.72 7.53 -15.40
C ASP A 74 -4.76 6.67 -14.67
N ILE A 75 -4.36 5.47 -14.22
CA ILE A 75 -5.22 4.59 -13.41
C ILE A 75 -4.44 4.07 -12.20
N VAL A 76 -4.97 4.36 -11.02
CA VAL A 76 -4.49 3.88 -9.72
C VAL A 76 -5.44 2.79 -9.22
N LEU A 77 -4.93 1.58 -9.00
CA LEU A 77 -5.63 0.57 -8.19
C LEU A 77 -5.11 0.65 -6.77
N TYR A 78 -6.00 0.87 -5.81
CA TYR A 78 -5.63 1.09 -4.42
C TYR A 78 -6.56 0.34 -3.46
N ASP A 79 -6.05 0.01 -2.28
CA ASP A 79 -6.78 -0.68 -1.24
C ASP A 79 -7.27 0.30 -0.16
N LYS A 80 -8.58 0.53 -0.11
CA LYS A 80 -9.22 1.41 0.88
C LYS A 80 -9.08 0.90 2.31
N ALA A 81 -8.85 -0.41 2.49
CA ALA A 81 -8.68 -1.00 3.80
C ALA A 81 -7.27 -0.78 4.39
N ILE A 82 -6.28 -0.45 3.54
CA ILE A 82 -4.93 -0.10 3.98
C ILE A 82 -4.89 1.36 4.42
N LEU A 83 -5.15 2.30 3.51
CA LEU A 83 -5.30 3.73 3.80
C LEU A 83 -6.29 4.37 2.80
N PRO A 84 -7.12 5.33 3.24
CA PRO A 84 -8.01 6.05 2.34
C PRO A 84 -7.25 7.13 1.55
N PRO A 85 -7.60 7.36 0.27
CA PRO A 85 -7.13 8.54 -0.46
C PRO A 85 -7.92 9.79 -0.07
N ILE A 86 -7.37 10.96 -0.41
CA ILE A 86 -8.14 12.21 -0.46
C ILE A 86 -8.67 12.36 -1.88
N LEU A 87 -9.98 12.21 -2.06
CA LEU A 87 -10.64 12.37 -3.34
C LEU A 87 -11.10 13.83 -3.52
N ILE A 88 -10.71 14.43 -4.64
CA ILE A 88 -11.12 15.78 -5.07
C ILE A 88 -12.45 15.69 -5.84
N ASP A 89 -12.62 14.61 -6.59
CA ASP A 89 -13.85 14.23 -7.30
C ASP A 89 -14.03 12.70 -7.19
N GLU A 90 -15.02 12.09 -7.84
CA GLU A 90 -15.35 10.65 -7.71
C GLU A 90 -14.15 9.71 -7.89
N LYS A 91 -13.22 10.06 -8.79
CA LYS A 91 -12.03 9.24 -9.12
C LYS A 91 -10.72 9.99 -8.99
N LEU A 92 -10.72 11.32 -9.12
CA LEU A 92 -9.51 12.13 -9.04
C LEU A 92 -9.10 12.32 -7.58
N GLY A 93 -7.86 11.99 -7.24
CA GLY A 93 -7.41 12.15 -5.86
C GLY A 93 -5.91 12.11 -5.63
N LEU A 94 -5.57 12.15 -4.35
CA LEU A 94 -4.25 12.02 -3.79
C LEU A 94 -4.18 10.72 -2.97
N PHE A 95 -3.30 9.80 -3.37
CA PHE A 95 -3.25 8.44 -2.86
C PHE A 95 -2.00 8.22 -2.00
N PRO A 96 -2.14 7.84 -0.71
CA PRO A 96 -1.01 7.37 0.08
C PRO A 96 -0.35 6.16 -0.58
N ILE A 97 0.96 6.18 -0.75
CA ILE A 97 1.74 5.15 -1.44
C ILE A 97 1.49 3.74 -0.88
N GLU A 98 1.23 3.61 0.42
CA GLU A 98 0.94 2.31 1.05
C GLU A 98 -0.35 1.68 0.55
N SER A 99 -1.35 2.50 0.20
CA SER A 99 -2.63 2.02 -0.34
C SER A 99 -2.52 1.61 -1.82
N VAL A 100 -1.53 2.11 -2.55
CA VAL A 100 -1.40 1.89 -3.99
C VAL A 100 -0.88 0.48 -4.27
N LEU A 101 -1.64 -0.26 -5.09
CA LEU A 101 -1.32 -1.62 -5.53
C LEU A 101 -0.75 -1.61 -6.95
N TYR A 102 -1.40 -0.87 -7.85
CA TYR A 102 -0.96 -0.69 -9.24
C TYR A 102 -1.00 0.78 -9.64
N ALA A 103 0.05 1.18 -10.37
CA ALA A 103 0.06 2.38 -11.19
C ALA A 103 0.04 1.92 -12.66
N ILE A 104 -1.06 2.19 -13.36
CA ILE A 104 -1.25 1.78 -14.75
C ILE A 104 -1.14 3.03 -15.62
N GLU A 105 -0.14 3.06 -16.48
CA GLU A 105 0.04 4.06 -17.52
C GLU A 105 -0.74 3.65 -18.77
N VAL A 106 -1.42 4.59 -19.43
CA VAL A 106 -2.30 4.34 -20.59
C VAL A 106 -1.84 5.17 -21.78
N LYS A 107 -1.52 4.51 -22.90
CA LYS A 107 -1.09 5.18 -24.14
C LYS A 107 -2.00 4.87 -25.31
N THR A 108 -2.31 5.89 -26.12
CA THR A 108 -3.01 5.66 -27.40
C THR A 108 -2.10 4.94 -28.40
N THR A 109 -0.84 5.33 -28.47
CA THR A 109 0.20 4.66 -29.25
C THR A 109 1.48 4.55 -28.43
N LEU A 110 1.97 3.33 -28.21
CA LEU A 110 3.21 3.07 -27.51
C LEU A 110 4.41 3.23 -28.47
N THR A 111 5.23 4.24 -28.19
CA THR A 111 6.51 4.48 -28.88
C THR A 111 7.67 4.19 -27.93
N ALA A 112 8.90 4.16 -28.45
CA ALA A 112 10.09 4.03 -27.60
C ALA A 112 10.21 5.19 -26.58
N ALA A 113 9.81 6.40 -26.97
CA ALA A 113 9.85 7.57 -26.09
C ALA A 113 8.81 7.47 -24.97
N GLU A 114 7.60 7.03 -25.28
CA GLU A 114 6.55 6.79 -24.27
C GLU A 114 6.97 5.70 -23.28
N LEU A 115 7.57 4.62 -23.79
CA LEU A 115 8.04 3.51 -22.95
C LEU A 115 9.22 3.91 -22.05
N GLN A 116 10.12 4.79 -22.52
CA GLN A 116 11.15 5.41 -21.69
C GLN A 116 10.55 6.31 -20.61
N SER A 117 9.59 7.17 -20.97
CA SER A 117 8.94 8.06 -20.01
C SER A 117 8.19 7.29 -18.91
N ALA A 118 7.51 6.20 -19.29
CA ALA A 118 6.87 5.28 -18.35
C ALA A 118 7.90 4.56 -17.46
N HIS A 119 9.06 4.19 -18.00
CA HIS A 119 10.15 3.60 -17.23
C HIS A 119 10.67 4.57 -16.17
N ASP A 120 10.95 5.81 -16.55
CA ASP A 120 11.50 6.83 -15.65
C ASP A 120 10.51 7.15 -14.52
N SER A 121 9.22 7.25 -14.84
CA SER A 121 8.16 7.45 -13.85
C SER A 121 8.03 6.26 -12.90
N ALA A 122 8.05 5.03 -13.44
CA ALA A 122 8.03 3.80 -12.65
C ALA A 122 9.26 3.70 -11.74
N LYS A 123 10.45 4.06 -12.24
CA LYS A 123 11.71 4.10 -11.49
C LYS A 123 11.65 5.11 -10.36
N ASP A 124 11.12 6.31 -10.60
CA ASP A 124 10.95 7.32 -9.55
C ASP A 124 10.07 6.79 -8.41
N LEU A 125 8.91 6.22 -8.75
CA LEU A 125 8.00 5.62 -7.77
C LEU A 125 8.64 4.47 -7.00
N GLN A 126 9.42 3.63 -7.69
CA GLN A 126 10.08 2.46 -7.08
C GLN A 126 11.27 2.82 -6.20
N THR A 127 12.02 3.88 -6.51
CA THR A 127 13.32 4.14 -5.88
C THR A 127 13.30 5.33 -4.92
N LYS A 128 12.33 6.24 -5.04
CA LYS A 128 12.30 7.49 -4.27
C LYS A 128 11.09 7.67 -3.35
N PHE A 129 10.19 6.68 -3.26
CA PHE A 129 9.06 6.71 -2.34
C PHE A 129 9.30 5.76 -1.16
N GLY A 130 9.15 6.28 0.05
CA GLY A 130 9.19 5.52 1.29
C GLY A 130 7.81 4.94 1.62
N TYR A 131 7.77 3.73 2.19
CA TYR A 131 6.54 3.11 2.65
C TYR A 131 6.59 2.98 4.18
N LEU A 132 5.52 3.40 4.84
CA LEU A 132 5.35 3.16 6.26
C LEU A 132 5.19 1.66 6.56
N PRO A 133 5.76 1.16 7.67
CA PRO A 133 5.49 -0.18 8.13
C PRO A 133 4.03 -0.28 8.63
N GLY A 134 3.40 -1.41 8.36
CA GLY A 134 2.04 -1.72 8.82
C GLY A 134 1.89 -3.08 9.49
N GLN A 135 2.90 -3.94 9.46
CA GLN A 135 2.81 -5.26 10.11
C GLN A 135 2.84 -5.13 11.63
N ARG A 136 2.00 -5.92 12.32
CA ARG A 136 1.97 -6.02 13.78
C ARG A 136 2.09 -7.46 14.25
N VAL A 137 2.86 -7.67 15.31
CA VAL A 137 2.97 -8.96 16.03
C VAL A 137 2.66 -8.70 17.49
N ASN A 138 1.67 -9.44 18.03
CA ASN A 138 1.16 -9.23 19.40
C ASN A 138 0.78 -7.76 19.69
N GLY A 139 0.17 -7.09 18.72
CA GLY A 139 -0.25 -5.69 18.80
C GLY A 139 0.87 -4.65 18.57
N LYS A 140 2.15 -5.06 18.62
CA LYS A 140 3.29 -4.17 18.42
C LYS A 140 3.66 -4.05 16.95
N LEU A 141 3.94 -2.83 16.51
CA LEU A 141 4.43 -2.55 15.15
C LEU A 141 5.77 -3.25 14.93
N VAL A 142 5.92 -3.89 13.78
CA VAL A 142 7.19 -4.43 13.29
C VAL A 142 7.79 -3.36 12.36
N PRO A 143 8.85 -2.63 12.79
CA PRO A 143 9.37 -1.51 12.00
C PRO A 143 9.99 -1.93 10.67
N GLN A 144 10.47 -3.17 10.59
CA GLN A 144 11.10 -3.73 9.40
C GLN A 144 10.40 -5.02 9.01
N HIS A 145 9.62 -4.96 7.92
CA HIS A 145 9.05 -6.12 7.28
C HIS A 145 9.13 -5.99 5.76
N SER A 146 8.91 -7.12 5.07
CA SER A 146 8.85 -7.09 3.62
C SER A 146 7.60 -6.34 3.16
N ILE A 147 7.80 -5.36 2.28
CA ILE A 147 6.77 -4.54 1.66
C ILE A 147 6.95 -4.68 0.15
N GLU A 148 5.98 -5.25 -0.55
CA GLU A 148 6.04 -5.43 -1.99
C GLU A 148 5.62 -4.15 -2.70
N LYS A 149 6.54 -3.35 -3.26
CA LYS A 149 6.22 -2.04 -3.85
C LYS A 149 5.10 -2.08 -4.89
N ALA A 150 4.37 -0.97 -5.05
CA ALA A 150 3.30 -0.81 -6.04
C ALA A 150 3.78 -1.23 -7.44
N ARG A 151 2.97 -1.99 -8.18
CA ARG A 151 3.35 -2.51 -9.49
C ARG A 151 3.06 -1.47 -10.57
N ASN A 152 4.09 -1.03 -11.28
CA ASN A 152 3.93 -0.16 -12.45
C ASN A 152 3.68 -1.03 -13.67
N VAL A 153 2.63 -0.76 -14.43
CA VAL A 153 2.29 -1.50 -15.64
C VAL A 153 1.85 -0.53 -16.72
N ILE A 154 1.96 -0.91 -17.98
CA ILE A 154 1.56 -0.08 -19.10
C ILE A 154 0.57 -0.81 -20.00
N PHE A 155 -0.48 -0.09 -20.38
CA PHE A 155 -1.44 -0.49 -21.39
C PHE A 155 -1.34 0.48 -22.57
N ALA A 156 -1.40 -0.05 -23.79
CA ALA A 156 -1.51 0.78 -24.98
C ALA A 156 -2.55 0.26 -25.96
N LEU A 157 -3.24 1.18 -26.63
CA LEU A 157 -4.19 0.83 -27.68
C LEU A 157 -3.47 0.39 -28.96
N LYS A 158 -2.33 1.00 -29.29
CA LYS A 158 -1.51 0.69 -30.47
C LYS A 158 -0.03 0.69 -30.11
N SER A 159 0.78 0.13 -30.99
CA SER A 159 2.24 0.28 -30.99
C SER A 159 2.68 0.81 -32.36
N ASP A 160 3.75 1.61 -32.39
CA ASP A 160 4.42 2.04 -33.62
C ASP A 160 5.32 0.94 -34.22
N LEU A 161 5.52 -0.20 -33.53
CA LEU A 161 6.23 -1.34 -34.07
C LEU A 161 5.44 -2.00 -35.21
N SER A 162 6.07 -2.09 -36.38
CA SER A 162 5.52 -2.81 -37.53
C SER A 162 5.94 -4.28 -37.56
N GLY A 163 5.02 -5.17 -37.90
CA GLY A 163 5.28 -6.62 -38.02
C GLY A 163 5.55 -7.31 -36.67
N THR A 164 6.10 -8.52 -36.73
CA THR A 164 6.25 -9.44 -35.57
C THR A 164 7.70 -9.77 -35.21
N LYS A 165 8.68 -9.11 -35.85
CA LYS A 165 10.12 -9.37 -35.62
C LYS A 165 10.65 -8.85 -34.28
N LEU A 166 9.95 -7.90 -33.67
CA LEU A 166 10.30 -7.28 -32.40
C LEU A 166 9.02 -7.11 -31.58
N ASN A 167 9.03 -7.59 -30.35
CA ASN A 167 7.95 -7.35 -29.39
C ASN A 167 8.27 -6.19 -28.44
N GLU A 168 7.24 -5.70 -27.75
CA GLU A 168 7.40 -4.61 -26.77
C GLU A 168 8.31 -4.96 -25.60
N ALA A 169 8.30 -6.21 -25.14
CA ALA A 169 9.20 -6.63 -24.07
C ALA A 169 10.66 -6.51 -24.51
N GLU A 170 11.02 -7.03 -25.70
CA GLU A 170 12.36 -6.89 -26.30
C GLU A 170 12.75 -5.43 -26.53
N ARG A 171 11.82 -4.59 -26.97
CA ARG A 171 12.04 -3.14 -27.06
C ARG A 171 12.35 -2.56 -25.68
N TYR A 172 11.57 -2.92 -24.67
CA TYR A 172 11.78 -2.45 -23.31
C TYR A 172 13.10 -2.93 -22.71
N LYS A 173 13.55 -4.16 -22.99
CA LYS A 173 14.88 -4.65 -22.58
C LYS A 173 16.02 -3.73 -23.05
N LYS A 174 15.89 -3.13 -24.24
CA LYS A 174 16.88 -2.18 -24.76
C LYS A 174 16.84 -0.83 -24.05
N ILE A 175 15.69 -0.45 -23.48
CA ILE A 175 15.48 0.80 -22.76
C ILE A 175 16.11 0.72 -21.37
N TYR A 176 15.75 -0.29 -20.58
CA TYR A 176 16.29 -0.41 -19.21
C TYR A 176 17.72 -0.97 -19.19
N GLY A 177 18.16 -1.68 -20.23
CA GLY A 177 19.54 -2.19 -20.34
C GLY A 177 19.91 -3.08 -19.15
N ASP A 178 20.94 -2.66 -18.41
CA ASP A 178 21.43 -3.34 -17.20
C ASP A 178 20.72 -2.90 -15.91
N GLU A 179 19.86 -1.88 -15.98
CA GLU A 179 19.06 -1.43 -14.84
C GLU A 179 17.89 -2.40 -14.55
N PRO A 180 17.33 -2.38 -13.33
CA PRO A 180 16.11 -3.13 -13.04
C PRO A 180 14.94 -2.70 -13.93
N ALA A 181 14.17 -3.68 -14.41
CA ALA A 181 12.90 -3.39 -15.07
C ALA A 181 11.90 -2.84 -14.04
N HIS A 182 11.54 -1.56 -14.14
CA HIS A 182 10.61 -0.91 -13.21
C HIS A 182 9.12 -1.02 -13.62
N ILE A 183 8.86 -1.26 -14.91
CA ILE A 183 7.57 -1.70 -15.45
C ILE A 183 7.47 -3.22 -15.35
N ALA A 184 6.43 -3.71 -14.68
CA ALA A 184 6.17 -5.12 -14.40
C ALA A 184 5.41 -5.84 -15.53
N SER A 185 4.63 -5.12 -16.34
CA SER A 185 3.95 -5.70 -17.52
C SER A 185 3.62 -4.66 -18.58
N ILE A 186 3.59 -5.11 -19.84
CA ILE A 186 3.24 -4.34 -21.03
C ILE A 186 2.10 -5.04 -21.76
N CYS A 187 1.01 -4.34 -22.02
CA CYS A 187 -0.11 -4.82 -22.83
C CYS A 187 -0.32 -3.88 -24.02
N VAL A 188 -0.37 -4.42 -25.24
CA VAL A 188 -0.78 -3.68 -26.43
C VAL A 188 -2.00 -4.36 -27.02
N ALA A 189 -3.12 -3.64 -27.05
CA ALA A 189 -4.41 -4.14 -27.50
C ALA A 189 -4.33 -4.80 -28.89
N GLY A 190 -4.82 -6.04 -28.99
CA GLY A 190 -4.86 -6.79 -30.24
C GLY A 190 -3.49 -7.21 -30.77
N ARG A 191 -2.41 -7.01 -30.00
CA ARG A 191 -1.04 -7.32 -30.41
C ARG A 191 -0.41 -8.32 -29.45
N GLU A 192 -0.22 -7.95 -28.19
CA GLU A 192 0.57 -8.74 -27.25
C GLU A 192 0.38 -8.36 -25.79
N TYR A 193 0.75 -9.29 -24.91
CA TYR A 193 0.90 -9.07 -23.48
C TYR A 193 2.15 -9.75 -22.96
N TRP A 194 2.93 -9.02 -22.18
CA TRP A 194 4.17 -9.46 -21.57
C TRP A 194 4.23 -9.02 -20.12
N PHE A 195 4.68 -9.88 -19.23
CA PHE A 195 4.89 -9.57 -17.82
C PHE A 195 6.20 -10.16 -17.30
N GLN A 196 6.73 -9.54 -16.27
CA GLN A 196 7.92 -10.04 -15.60
C GLN A 196 7.54 -11.20 -14.69
N SER A 197 8.24 -12.32 -14.84
CA SER A 197 8.20 -13.45 -13.93
C SER A 197 9.61 -13.89 -13.62
N ASN A 198 10.01 -13.79 -12.35
CA ASN A 198 11.39 -14.01 -11.91
C ASN A 198 12.36 -13.11 -12.71
N SER A 199 13.33 -13.70 -13.39
CA SER A 199 14.34 -13.03 -14.22
C SER A 199 13.98 -12.96 -15.71
N ALA A 200 12.73 -13.26 -16.10
CA ALA A 200 12.32 -13.33 -17.49
C ALA A 200 11.06 -12.51 -17.79
N TRP A 201 10.94 -12.08 -19.05
CA TRP A 201 9.68 -11.65 -19.64
C TRP A 201 8.93 -12.87 -20.15
N VAL A 202 7.70 -13.05 -19.69
CA VAL A 202 6.81 -14.14 -20.08
C VAL A 202 5.59 -13.52 -20.72
N GLY A 203 5.16 -14.08 -21.85
CA GLY A 203 4.08 -13.48 -22.62
C GLY A 203 4.00 -14.02 -24.02
N GLY A 204 3.24 -13.32 -24.85
CA GLY A 204 3.06 -13.67 -26.25
C GLY A 204 2.08 -12.76 -26.97
N THR A 205 1.89 -13.06 -28.24
CA THR A 205 0.95 -12.36 -29.11
C THR A 205 -0.47 -12.87 -28.92
N ASP A 206 -1.44 -12.02 -29.22
CA ASP A 206 -2.86 -12.40 -29.21
C ASP A 206 -3.13 -13.54 -30.21
N THR A 207 -3.76 -14.62 -29.75
CA THR A 207 -4.19 -15.74 -30.62
C THR A 207 -5.66 -15.64 -31.05
N ASP A 208 -6.42 -14.84 -30.32
CA ASP A 208 -7.77 -14.40 -30.62
C ASP A 208 -7.90 -12.92 -30.23
N GLN A 209 -8.96 -12.28 -30.70
CA GLN A 209 -9.23 -10.87 -30.51
C GLN A 209 -9.16 -10.50 -29.02
N PHE A 210 -8.13 -9.73 -28.65
CA PHE A 210 -7.91 -9.17 -27.31
C PHE A 210 -7.55 -10.17 -26.20
N ASP A 211 -6.98 -11.34 -26.55
CA ASP A 211 -6.44 -12.30 -25.55
C ASP A 211 -5.41 -11.66 -24.61
N GLY A 212 -4.58 -10.75 -25.12
CA GLY A 212 -3.58 -10.02 -24.34
C GLY A 212 -4.21 -9.11 -23.29
N ILE A 213 -5.36 -8.49 -23.59
CA ILE A 213 -6.09 -7.66 -22.63
C ILE A 213 -6.69 -8.52 -21.52
N LEU A 214 -7.26 -9.68 -21.88
CA LEU A 214 -7.76 -10.63 -20.88
C LEU A 214 -6.63 -11.15 -19.99
N SER A 215 -5.46 -11.39 -20.57
CA SER A 215 -4.26 -11.84 -19.86
C SER A 215 -3.69 -10.74 -18.95
N PHE A 216 -3.71 -9.48 -19.39
CA PHE A 216 -3.35 -8.31 -18.60
C PHE A 216 -4.25 -8.14 -17.38
N ILE A 217 -5.56 -8.16 -17.59
CA ILE A 217 -6.56 -8.12 -16.53
C ILE A 217 -6.32 -9.28 -15.55
N GLY A 218 -6.16 -10.50 -16.08
CA GLY A 218 -5.87 -11.69 -15.27
C GLY A 218 -4.59 -11.55 -14.44
N GLY A 219 -3.52 -11.00 -15.01
CA GLY A 219 -2.27 -10.73 -14.32
C GLY A 219 -2.48 -9.81 -13.11
N VAL A 220 -3.14 -8.67 -13.33
CA VAL A 220 -3.47 -7.71 -12.27
C VAL A 220 -4.37 -8.35 -11.19
N THR A 221 -5.47 -8.99 -11.59
CA THR A 221 -6.44 -9.58 -10.64
C THR A 221 -5.87 -10.75 -9.84
N ASN A 222 -4.89 -11.47 -10.39
CA ASN A 222 -4.26 -12.60 -9.70
C ASN A 222 -3.18 -12.15 -8.69
N THR A 223 -2.60 -10.96 -8.85
CA THR A 223 -1.42 -10.56 -8.08
C THR A 223 -1.62 -9.38 -7.13
N TYR A 224 -2.69 -8.56 -7.28
CA TYR A 224 -2.93 -7.43 -6.37
C TYR A 224 -3.05 -7.80 -4.89
N ARG A 225 -3.61 -8.98 -4.58
CA ARG A 225 -3.78 -9.44 -3.19
C ARG A 225 -2.44 -9.67 -2.49
N GLY A 226 -1.42 -10.14 -3.22
CA GLY A 226 -0.06 -10.30 -2.68
C GLY A 226 0.53 -8.95 -2.28
N VAL A 227 0.38 -7.95 -3.16
CA VAL A 227 0.81 -6.57 -2.90
C VAL A 227 0.11 -6.02 -1.66
N SER A 228 -1.23 -6.10 -1.60
CA SER A 228 -2.03 -5.62 -0.46
C SER A 228 -1.64 -6.33 0.84
N ALA A 229 -1.53 -7.66 0.85
CA ALA A 229 -1.19 -8.44 2.04
C ALA A 229 0.17 -8.07 2.64
N SER A 230 1.12 -7.60 1.82
CA SER A 230 2.45 -7.17 2.30
C SER A 230 2.44 -5.85 3.09
N ARG A 231 1.36 -5.05 3.01
CA ARG A 231 1.31 -3.70 3.59
C ARG A 231 0.96 -3.68 5.08
N GLY A 232 0.15 -4.62 5.55
CA GLY A 232 -0.43 -4.55 6.89
C GLY A 232 -1.32 -3.31 7.06
N TYR A 233 -1.27 -2.69 8.25
CA TYR A 233 -2.11 -1.55 8.63
C TYR A 233 -1.24 -0.35 9.08
N PRO A 234 -0.62 0.37 8.13
CA PRO A 234 0.11 1.60 8.45
C PRO A 234 -0.84 2.65 9.05
N LEU A 235 -0.28 3.57 9.84
CA LEU A 235 -1.10 4.55 10.55
C LEU A 235 -1.34 5.79 9.69
N LEU A 236 -2.61 6.08 9.39
CA LEU A 236 -3.03 7.32 8.68
C LEU A 236 -2.52 8.59 9.38
N GLY A 237 -2.30 8.53 10.69
CA GLY A 237 -1.77 9.63 11.50
C GLY A 237 -0.53 10.30 10.91
N HIS A 238 0.34 9.55 10.22
CA HIS A 238 1.54 10.08 9.56
C HIS A 238 1.25 11.06 8.41
N TYR A 239 0.03 11.05 7.85
CA TYR A 239 -0.39 11.97 6.79
C TYR A 239 -1.22 13.14 7.29
N VAL A 240 -1.84 13.03 8.47
CA VAL A 240 -2.88 13.98 8.93
C VAL A 240 -2.50 14.73 10.20
N VAL A 241 -1.66 14.16 11.07
CA VAL A 241 -1.24 14.80 12.33
C VAL A 241 -0.09 15.74 12.03
N ALA A 242 -0.24 17.02 12.39
CA ALA A 242 0.82 17.99 12.25
C ALA A 242 2.02 17.63 13.16
N GLU A 243 3.25 17.82 12.66
CA GLU A 243 4.48 17.44 13.37
C GLU A 243 4.60 18.08 14.76
N ASN A 244 4.13 19.32 14.91
CA ASN A 244 4.14 20.05 16.18
C ASN A 244 3.17 19.50 17.23
N MET A 245 2.20 18.66 16.84
CA MET A 245 1.30 18.02 17.79
C MET A 245 1.95 16.86 18.54
N HIS A 246 3.18 16.43 18.22
CA HIS A 246 3.86 15.38 18.98
C HIS A 246 4.25 15.78 20.41
N GLN A 247 4.16 17.07 20.77
CA GLN A 247 4.39 17.59 22.11
C GLN A 247 3.07 17.77 22.88
N PHE A 248 2.23 16.75 22.92
CA PHE A 248 1.03 16.80 23.75
C PHE A 248 1.44 16.88 25.23
N PRO A 249 0.97 17.89 25.99
CA PRO A 249 1.14 17.87 27.43
C PRO A 249 0.41 16.64 27.99
N PHE A 250 1.14 15.82 28.73
CA PHE A 250 0.54 14.66 29.40
C PHE A 250 -0.39 15.17 30.51
N LEU A 251 -1.69 15.05 30.31
CA LEU A 251 -2.66 15.28 31.38
C LEU A 251 -2.93 13.95 32.06
N GLN A 252 -2.44 13.80 33.29
CA GLN A 252 -2.68 12.61 34.09
C GLN A 252 -4.19 12.48 34.34
N VAL A 253 -4.82 11.42 33.81
CA VAL A 253 -6.28 11.22 33.85
C VAL A 253 -6.79 10.95 35.27
N SER A 254 -5.92 10.44 36.15
CA SER A 254 -6.22 10.24 37.56
C SER A 254 -5.08 10.77 38.42
N LYS A 255 -5.39 11.31 39.61
CA LYS A 255 -4.36 11.55 40.66
C LYS A 255 -3.72 10.24 41.13
N ASP A 256 -4.40 9.11 40.90
CA ASP A 256 -3.95 7.79 41.30
C ASP A 256 -2.99 7.27 40.23
N LEU A 257 -1.74 7.04 40.62
CA LEU A 257 -0.76 6.38 39.75
C LEU A 257 -1.08 4.88 39.65
N MET A 258 -1.16 4.40 38.43
CA MET A 258 -1.23 2.97 38.13
C MET A 258 0.17 2.47 37.80
N LEU A 259 0.58 1.37 38.41
CA LEU A 259 1.80 0.67 38.01
C LEU A 259 1.49 -0.21 36.81
N VAL A 260 2.24 -0.02 35.72
CA VAL A 260 2.23 -0.95 34.59
C VAL A 260 3.30 -2.00 34.83
N VAL A 261 2.91 -3.26 34.97
CA VAL A 261 3.82 -4.38 35.15
C VAL A 261 3.65 -5.39 34.03
N GLN A 262 4.74 -5.80 33.39
CA GLN A 262 4.70 -6.85 32.38
C GLN A 262 4.98 -8.20 33.03
N CYS A 263 4.08 -9.17 32.84
CA CYS A 263 4.30 -10.52 33.31
C CYS A 263 5.44 -11.20 32.53
N PRO A 264 6.45 -11.79 33.19
CA PRO A 264 7.56 -12.44 32.50
C PRO A 264 7.13 -13.67 31.69
N ASP A 265 6.03 -14.32 32.07
CA ASP A 265 5.59 -15.60 31.51
C ASP A 265 4.64 -15.40 30.31
N CYS A 266 3.50 -14.73 30.49
CA CYS A 266 2.51 -14.48 29.41
C CYS A 266 2.84 -13.25 28.54
N LYS A 267 3.81 -12.41 28.95
CA LYS A 267 4.12 -11.09 28.37
C LYS A 267 2.98 -10.06 28.40
N CYS A 268 1.87 -10.37 29.06
CA CYS A 268 0.72 -9.50 29.22
C CYS A 268 1.02 -8.34 30.20
N GLU A 269 0.49 -7.15 29.90
CA GLU A 269 0.59 -5.96 30.74
C GLU A 269 -0.54 -5.95 31.78
N ILE A 270 -0.19 -5.68 33.02
CA ILE A 270 -1.10 -5.63 34.17
C ILE A 270 -1.04 -4.22 34.74
N LEU A 271 -2.20 -3.57 34.85
CA LEU A 271 -2.37 -2.32 35.57
C LEU A 271 -2.65 -2.62 37.04
N VAL A 272 -1.77 -2.17 37.92
CA VAL A 272 -1.91 -2.35 39.37
C VAL A 272 -2.23 -1.01 40.00
N ALA A 273 -3.38 -0.95 40.68
CA ALA A 273 -3.72 0.07 41.66
C ALA A 273 -3.45 -0.51 43.04
N PRO A 274 -2.25 -0.35 43.62
CA PRO A 274 -2.00 -0.84 44.96
C PRO A 274 -2.81 0.01 45.95
N GLU A 275 -3.65 -0.64 46.75
CA GLU A 275 -4.39 -0.01 47.85
C GLU A 275 -3.70 -0.31 49.18
N LEU A 276 -3.46 0.74 49.98
CA LEU A 276 -2.93 0.62 51.35
C LEU A 276 -3.91 1.20 52.37
N PRO A 277 -3.78 0.91 53.67
CA PRO A 277 -4.60 1.55 54.71
C PRO A 277 -4.51 3.09 54.66
N PRO A 278 -5.53 3.82 55.14
CA PRO A 278 -5.57 5.29 55.10
C PRO A 278 -4.36 5.92 55.81
N GLY A 279 -3.79 6.98 55.24
CA GLY A 279 -2.63 7.70 55.79
C GLY A 279 -1.54 7.97 54.75
N LYS A 280 -0.47 8.65 55.17
CA LYS A 280 0.74 8.87 54.35
C LYS A 280 1.75 7.78 54.66
N VAL A 281 2.06 6.94 53.68
CA VAL A 281 2.97 5.79 53.83
C VAL A 281 4.02 5.82 52.72
N THR A 282 5.28 5.66 53.09
CA THR A 282 6.38 5.44 52.15
C THR A 282 6.89 4.02 52.34
N PHE A 283 6.93 3.26 51.25
CA PHE A 283 7.36 1.86 51.25
C PHE A 283 8.48 1.65 50.22
N THR A 284 9.63 1.14 50.65
CA THR A 284 10.72 0.75 49.74
C THR A 284 10.71 -0.77 49.59
N GLY A 285 10.52 -1.27 48.37
CA GLY A 285 10.44 -2.71 48.13
C GLY A 285 9.87 -3.05 46.76
N THR A 286 9.13 -4.16 46.67
CA THR A 286 8.45 -4.60 45.45
C THR A 286 6.97 -4.85 45.74
N ILE A 287 6.12 -4.50 44.78
CA ILE A 287 4.68 -4.80 44.83
C ILE A 287 4.43 -6.04 43.99
N SER A 288 3.77 -7.05 44.57
CA SER A 288 3.47 -8.30 43.88
C SER A 288 1.98 -8.39 43.57
N THR A 289 1.65 -8.79 42.34
CA THR A 289 0.26 -8.95 41.87
C THR A 289 0.10 -10.29 41.13
N PRO A 290 -1.05 -10.99 41.26
CA PRO A 290 -1.30 -12.19 40.47
C PRO A 290 -1.59 -11.85 39.01
N CYS A 291 -1.01 -12.61 38.09
CA CYS A 291 -1.34 -12.59 36.68
C CYS A 291 -2.46 -13.60 36.36
N LYS A 292 -3.23 -13.34 35.29
CA LYS A 292 -4.24 -14.27 34.76
C LYS A 292 -3.67 -15.62 34.33
N CYS A 293 -2.37 -15.72 34.04
CA CYS A 293 -1.72 -17.00 33.75
C CYS A 293 -1.33 -17.81 35.00
N GLY A 294 -1.64 -17.31 36.21
CA GLY A 294 -1.31 -17.94 37.49
C GLY A 294 0.05 -17.55 38.07
N ALA A 295 0.89 -16.83 37.31
CA ALA A 295 2.19 -16.34 37.79
C ALA A 295 2.05 -15.15 38.75
N MET A 296 2.95 -15.04 39.72
CA MET A 296 3.10 -13.83 40.53
C MET A 296 4.05 -12.86 39.84
N VAL A 297 3.58 -11.64 39.57
CA VAL A 297 4.35 -10.59 38.89
C VAL A 297 4.79 -9.57 39.91
N LYS A 298 6.07 -9.20 39.85
CA LYS A 298 6.69 -8.23 40.76
C LYS A 298 6.96 -6.94 40.02
N ALA A 299 6.50 -5.82 40.57
CA ALA A 299 6.91 -4.49 40.15
C ALA A 299 8.39 -4.26 40.47
N PRO A 300 9.06 -3.35 39.73
CA PRO A 300 10.46 -3.01 40.00
C PRO A 300 10.71 -2.62 41.46
N GLN A 301 11.91 -2.88 41.95
CA GLN A 301 12.26 -2.42 43.28
C GLN A 301 12.36 -0.88 43.28
N ALA A 302 11.56 -0.23 44.10
CA ALA A 302 11.42 1.23 44.12
C ALA A 302 10.94 1.71 45.49
N GLN A 303 10.98 3.02 45.69
CA GLN A 303 10.32 3.68 46.80
C GLN A 303 8.94 4.18 46.33
N TYR A 304 7.89 3.67 46.95
CA TYR A 304 6.49 3.96 46.63
C TYR A 304 5.91 4.86 47.70
N GLU A 305 5.26 5.96 47.30
CA GLU A 305 4.59 6.87 48.22
C GLU A 305 3.08 6.81 48.02
N PHE A 306 2.38 6.63 49.14
CA PHE A 306 0.94 6.53 49.20
C PHE A 306 0.36 7.65 50.05
N GLN A 307 -0.79 8.16 49.62
CA GLN A 307 -1.60 9.12 50.35
C GLN A 307 -3.07 8.71 50.21
N ASP A 308 -3.77 8.61 51.34
CA ASP A 308 -5.20 8.25 51.40
C ASP A 308 -5.51 6.99 50.56
N SER A 309 -4.74 5.92 50.81
CA SER A 309 -4.86 4.61 50.15
C SER A 309 -4.48 4.57 48.66
N LYS A 310 -4.02 5.68 48.07
CA LYS A 310 -3.66 5.77 46.65
C LYS A 310 -2.17 5.99 46.45
N LEU A 311 -1.61 5.35 45.43
CA LEU A 311 -0.24 5.59 45.01
C LEU A 311 -0.14 6.99 44.37
N VAL A 312 0.76 7.83 44.89
CA VAL A 312 0.94 9.23 44.47
C VAL A 312 2.34 9.54 43.96
N SER A 313 3.34 8.68 44.21
CA SER A 313 4.68 8.80 43.64
C SER A 313 5.41 7.45 43.61
N VAL A 314 6.30 7.29 42.62
CA VAL A 314 7.24 6.15 42.51
C VAL A 314 8.62 6.72 42.25
N LEU A 315 9.51 6.58 43.22
CA LEU A 315 10.89 7.05 43.13
C LEU A 315 11.84 5.85 42.92
N PRO A 316 12.93 6.03 42.14
CA PRO A 316 13.95 4.99 41.99
C PRO A 316 14.48 4.50 43.34
N HIS A 317 14.90 3.24 43.41
CA HIS A 317 15.47 2.70 44.64
C HIS A 317 16.69 3.53 45.08
N PRO A 318 16.86 3.87 46.38
CA PRO A 318 17.96 4.71 46.84
C PRO A 318 19.36 4.26 46.41
N ASP A 319 19.57 2.94 46.27
CA ASP A 319 20.83 2.35 45.81
C ASP A 319 21.02 2.31 44.28
N SER A 320 20.08 2.85 43.50
CA SER A 320 20.15 2.88 42.03
C SER A 320 20.78 4.16 41.45
N GLN A 321 21.18 5.12 42.30
CA GLN A 321 21.86 6.37 41.90
C GLN A 321 23.41 6.30 41.98
N SER A 322 23.99 5.12 42.17
CA SER A 322 25.44 4.92 42.31
C SER A 322 26.05 3.94 41.27
N GLN A 323 25.46 3.86 40.07
CA GLN A 323 26.06 3.22 38.89
C GLN A 323 25.91 4.09 37.63
#